data_AF-A0A2M7VQH9-F1
#
_entry.id   AF-A0A2M7VQH9-F1
#
_cell.length_a   1.000
_cell.length_b   1.000
_cell.length_c   1.000
_cell.angle_alpha   90.00
_cell.angle_beta   90.00
_cell.angle_gamma   90.00
#
_symmetry.space_group_name_H-M   'P 1'
#
loop_
_entity.id
_entity.type
_entity.pdbx_description
1 polymer ?
#
loop_
_entity_poly.entity_id
_entity_poly.type
_entity_poly.pdbx_seq_one_letter_code
_entity_poly.pdbx_strand_id
1 'polypeptide(L)'
;QFIAIDFVQDNESCSEKNVLRGLHFQNPPFSQAKLIRVIQGVILDVVVDLRKNSETYGQHFDIELNQTNKTQLFIPVGFAHGFVTLTDETIINYKCSEFYNPKSEVSLLWNDQQLNINWPVKNPILSEKDKNGLIFNNFSSPF
;
A
#
# COMPACT_ATOMS: atom_id res chain seq x y z
N GLN A 1 -15.05 -4.38 -20.07
CA GLN A 1 -14.57 -5.68 -19.55
C GLN A 1 -14.73 -5.62 -18.04
N PHE A 2 -15.54 -6.48 -17.44
CA PHE A 2 -15.70 -6.51 -15.98
C PHE A 2 -14.51 -7.24 -15.38
N ILE A 3 -13.92 -6.69 -14.32
CA ILE A 3 -12.93 -7.39 -13.51
C ILE A 3 -13.72 -8.14 -12.44
N ALA A 4 -13.90 -9.45 -12.64
CA ALA A 4 -14.50 -10.31 -11.62
C ALA A 4 -13.42 -10.62 -10.57
N ILE A 5 -13.55 -10.03 -9.38
CA ILE A 5 -12.69 -10.27 -8.23
C ILE A 5 -13.57 -10.61 -7.03
N ASP A 6 -13.24 -11.71 -6.39
CA ASP A 6 -13.84 -12.10 -5.12
C ASP A 6 -13.02 -11.48 -3.97
N PHE A 7 -13.66 -10.61 -3.21
CA PHE A 7 -13.08 -10.07 -1.98
C PHE A 7 -13.44 -11.00 -0.82
N VAL A 8 -12.43 -11.59 -0.18
CA VAL A 8 -12.60 -12.61 0.88
C VAL A 8 -12.34 -12.06 2.29
N GLN A 9 -11.75 -10.85 2.39
CA GLN A 9 -11.42 -10.22 3.66
C GLN A 9 -11.65 -8.71 3.58
N ASP A 10 -12.27 -8.17 4.63
CA ASP A 10 -12.44 -6.73 4.84
C ASP A 10 -11.63 -6.31 6.07
N ASN A 11 -10.90 -5.21 5.94
CA ASN A 11 -10.10 -4.65 7.00
C ASN A 11 -10.48 -3.18 7.22
N GLU A 12 -10.38 -2.74 8.47
CA GLU A 12 -10.51 -1.34 8.84
C GLU A 12 -9.41 -0.97 9.83
N SER A 13 -8.86 0.23 9.67
CA SER A 13 -7.91 0.80 10.61
C SER A 13 -8.24 2.26 10.88
N CYS A 14 -8.08 2.66 12.14
CA CYS A 14 -8.01 4.07 12.54
C CYS A 14 -6.55 4.43 12.86
N SER A 15 -6.10 5.61 12.47
CA SER A 15 -4.71 6.04 12.72
C SER A 15 -4.64 7.56 12.91
N GLU A 16 -3.74 7.97 13.81
CA GLU A 16 -3.36 9.37 14.03
C GLU A 16 -2.68 9.96 12.79
N LYS A 17 -2.53 11.28 12.73
CA LYS A 17 -1.78 11.97 11.67
C LYS A 17 -0.31 11.52 11.64
N ASN A 18 0.26 11.50 10.44
CA ASN A 18 1.65 11.13 10.14
C ASN A 18 1.98 9.64 10.35
N VAL A 19 0.99 8.78 10.57
CA VAL A 19 1.21 7.33 10.55
C VAL A 19 1.43 6.90 9.10
N LEU A 20 2.58 6.30 8.83
CA LEU A 20 2.91 5.72 7.53
C LEU A 20 2.92 4.19 7.68
N ARG A 21 2.21 3.51 6.78
CA ARG A 21 2.22 2.05 6.69
C ARG A 21 2.57 1.67 5.26
N GLY A 22 3.60 0.85 5.08
CA GLY A 22 4.01 0.40 3.77
C GLY A 22 5.53 0.43 3.56
N LEU A 23 5.98 -0.06 2.41
CA LEU A 23 5.17 -0.53 1.27
C LEU A 23 4.93 -2.04 1.34
N HIS A 24 3.68 -2.50 1.39
CA HIS A 24 3.32 -3.89 1.66
C HIS A 24 2.76 -4.63 0.47
N PHE A 25 3.10 -5.92 0.37
CA PHE A 25 2.48 -6.90 -0.53
C PHE A 25 2.59 -8.31 0.08
N GLN A 26 1.91 -9.28 -0.52
CA GLN A 26 2.04 -10.70 -0.17
C GLN A 26 2.62 -11.50 -1.35
N ASN A 27 3.63 -12.31 -1.08
CA ASN A 27 4.21 -13.21 -2.07
C ASN A 27 3.21 -14.31 -2.49
N PRO A 28 3.32 -14.83 -3.72
CA PRO A 28 2.62 -16.05 -4.10
C PRO A 28 2.92 -17.20 -3.13
N PRO A 29 1.95 -18.10 -2.88
CA PRO A 29 0.62 -18.19 -3.50
C PRO A 29 -0.45 -17.28 -2.88
N PHE A 30 -0.10 -16.43 -1.90
CA PHE A 30 -1.06 -15.62 -1.12
C PHE A 30 -1.16 -14.18 -1.61
N SER A 31 -0.80 -13.91 -2.87
CA SER A 31 -0.81 -12.55 -3.39
C SER A 31 -2.22 -11.97 -3.42
N GLN A 32 -2.34 -10.71 -3.03
CA GLN A 32 -3.62 -10.05 -2.85
C GLN A 32 -3.73 -8.81 -3.75
N ALA A 33 -4.88 -8.66 -4.41
CA ALA A 33 -5.35 -7.36 -4.85
C ALA A 33 -6.07 -6.67 -3.68
N LYS A 34 -6.08 -5.34 -3.69
CA LYS A 34 -6.77 -4.53 -2.68
C LYS A 34 -7.71 -3.54 -3.34
N LEU A 35 -8.82 -3.24 -2.69
CA LEU A 35 -9.66 -2.08 -3.00
C LEU A 35 -9.71 -1.20 -1.75
N ILE A 36 -9.06 -0.04 -1.78
CA ILE A 36 -8.92 0.86 -0.63
C ILE A 36 -9.79 2.11 -0.80
N ARG A 37 -10.33 2.60 0.32
CA ARG A 37 -11.00 3.90 0.44
C ARG A 37 -10.81 4.50 1.82
N VAL A 38 -10.97 5.82 1.92
CA VAL A 38 -11.01 6.54 3.19
C VAL A 38 -12.46 6.79 3.59
N ILE A 39 -12.81 6.38 4.81
CA ILE A 39 -14.12 6.63 5.43
C ILE A 39 -14.12 7.98 6.14
N GLN A 40 -13.06 8.26 6.90
CA GLN A 40 -12.86 9.50 7.66
C GLN A 40 -11.42 9.98 7.51
N GLY A 41 -11.22 11.29 7.39
CA GLY A 41 -9.90 11.89 7.26
C GLY A 41 -9.34 11.90 5.83
N VAL A 42 -8.00 11.92 5.72
CA VAL A 42 -7.25 12.09 4.48
C VAL A 42 -5.96 11.25 4.52
N ILE A 43 -5.65 10.56 3.43
CA ILE A 43 -4.35 9.93 3.20
C ILE A 43 -3.75 10.35 1.87
N LEU A 44 -2.42 10.32 1.78
CA LEU A 44 -1.73 10.11 0.50
C LEU A 44 -1.47 8.61 0.37
N ASP A 45 -2.12 7.97 -0.60
CA ASP A 45 -1.96 6.55 -0.92
C ASP A 45 -0.96 6.39 -2.07
N VAL A 46 -0.08 5.41 -1.98
CA VAL A 46 1.00 5.15 -2.93
C VAL A 46 1.03 3.68 -3.29
N VAL A 47 1.19 3.40 -4.58
CA VAL A 47 1.44 2.06 -5.11
C VAL A 47 2.71 2.02 -5.94
N VAL A 48 3.44 0.91 -5.86
CA VAL A 48 4.67 0.67 -6.61
C VAL A 48 4.51 -0.58 -7.45
N ASP A 49 4.81 -0.49 -8.73
CA ASP A 49 4.71 -1.63 -9.66
C ASP A 49 5.89 -2.59 -9.45
N LEU A 50 5.58 -3.83 -9.07
CA LEU A 50 6.57 -4.89 -8.86
C LEU A 50 6.58 -5.92 -9.99
N ARG A 51 5.83 -5.75 -11.08
CA ARG A 51 5.76 -6.75 -12.16
C ARG A 51 6.99 -6.64 -13.06
N LYS A 52 7.87 -7.64 -13.06
CA LYS A 52 9.19 -7.56 -13.75
C LYS A 52 9.10 -7.30 -15.26
N ASN A 53 8.02 -7.74 -15.89
CA ASN A 53 7.80 -7.56 -17.33
C ASN A 53 7.02 -6.27 -17.65
N SER A 54 6.70 -5.44 -16.66
CA SER A 54 5.99 -4.17 -16.85
C SER A 54 6.95 -3.07 -17.28
N GLU A 55 6.53 -2.23 -18.23
CA GLU A 55 7.27 -1.02 -18.62
C GLU A 55 7.40 -0.01 -17.47
N THR A 56 6.51 -0.10 -16.47
CA THR A 56 6.49 0.75 -15.28
C THR A 56 7.10 0.08 -14.05
N TYR A 57 7.83 -1.03 -14.18
CA TYR A 57 8.47 -1.71 -13.04
C TYR A 57 9.33 -0.73 -12.21
N GLY A 58 9.10 -0.70 -10.90
CA GLY A 58 9.79 0.19 -9.96
C GLY A 58 9.30 1.64 -9.97
N GLN A 59 8.35 2.00 -10.84
CA GLN A 59 7.68 3.30 -10.80
C GLN A 59 6.55 3.27 -9.78
N HIS A 60 6.19 4.45 -9.27
CA HIS A 60 5.10 4.63 -8.32
C HIS A 60 4.02 5.54 -8.87
N PHE A 61 2.82 5.35 -8.35
CA PHE A 61 1.67 6.24 -8.53
C PHE A 61 1.15 6.61 -7.15
N ASP A 62 0.85 7.89 -6.95
CA ASP A 62 0.26 8.41 -5.72
C ASP A 62 -1.07 9.15 -5.98
N ILE A 63 -1.96 9.09 -4.99
CA ILE A 63 -3.26 9.76 -5.02
C ILE A 63 -3.73 10.12 -3.61
N GLU A 64 -4.34 11.30 -3.47
CA GLU A 64 -5.04 11.63 -2.23
C GLU A 64 -6.42 10.96 -2.18
N LEU A 65 -6.64 10.13 -1.16
CA LEU A 65 -7.93 9.54 -0.85
C LEU A 65 -8.49 10.20 0.41
N ASN A 66 -9.75 10.61 0.38
CA ASN A 66 -10.36 11.29 1.52
C ASN A 66 -11.87 11.06 1.63
N GLN A 67 -12.39 11.40 2.80
CA GLN A 67 -13.81 11.28 3.14
C GLN A 67 -14.76 12.07 2.23
N THR A 68 -14.27 13.11 1.55
CA THR A 68 -15.06 14.02 0.72
C THR A 68 -15.13 13.55 -0.73
N ASN A 69 -13.98 13.21 -1.33
CA ASN A 69 -13.90 12.74 -2.71
C ASN A 69 -14.46 11.32 -2.87
N LYS A 70 -14.39 10.50 -1.80
CA LYS A 70 -14.88 9.11 -1.75
C LYS A 70 -14.29 8.24 -2.87
N THR A 71 -13.14 8.65 -3.40
CA THR A 71 -12.41 7.90 -4.42
C THR A 71 -11.98 6.57 -3.82
N GLN A 72 -12.07 5.52 -4.63
CA GLN A 72 -11.51 4.21 -4.29
C GLN A 72 -10.36 3.90 -5.23
N LEU A 73 -9.30 3.31 -4.71
CA LEU A 73 -8.18 2.84 -5.50
C LEU A 73 -8.20 1.32 -5.51
N PHE A 74 -8.29 0.76 -6.71
CA PHE A 74 -8.07 -0.67 -6.92
C PHE A 74 -6.60 -0.92 -7.22
N ILE A 75 -5.98 -1.81 -6.45
CA ILE A 75 -4.56 -2.15 -6.49
C ILE A 75 -4.47 -3.61 -6.92
N PRO A 76 -4.04 -3.90 -8.16
CA PRO A 76 -3.89 -5.27 -8.64
C PRO A 76 -2.81 -6.05 -7.88
N VAL A 77 -2.85 -7.39 -7.98
CA VAL A 77 -1.70 -8.24 -7.62
C VAL A 77 -0.46 -7.78 -8.40
N GLY A 78 0.70 -7.81 -7.74
CA GLY A 78 1.96 -7.38 -8.32
C GLY A 78 2.34 -5.92 -8.03
N PHE A 79 1.63 -5.27 -7.10
CA PHE A 79 1.97 -3.94 -6.60
C PHE A 79 2.26 -3.99 -5.10
N ALA A 80 3.26 -3.22 -4.66
CA ALA A 80 3.39 -2.85 -3.26
C ALA A 80 2.51 -1.63 -2.97
N HIS A 81 1.96 -1.56 -1.76
CA HIS A 81 1.01 -0.52 -1.36
C HIS A 81 1.40 0.09 -0.03
N GLY A 82 1.35 1.41 0.08
CA GLY A 82 1.46 2.10 1.36
C GLY A 82 0.73 3.43 1.37
N PHE A 83 0.61 4.02 2.54
CA PHE A 83 -0.02 5.33 2.69
C PHE A 83 0.58 6.08 3.87
N VAL A 84 0.37 7.39 3.89
CA VAL A 84 0.53 8.24 5.09
C VAL A 84 -0.78 8.97 5.40
N THR A 85 -1.17 8.98 6.67
CA THR A 85 -2.31 9.76 7.15
C THR A 85 -1.96 11.25 7.27
N LEU A 86 -2.83 12.12 6.77
CA LEU A 86 -2.64 13.58 6.77
C LEU A 86 -3.48 14.29 7.84
N THR A 87 -4.42 13.57 8.46
CA THR A 87 -5.31 14.01 9.54
C THR A 87 -5.33 13.00 10.67
N ASP A 88 -5.72 13.44 11.87
CA ASP A 88 -5.98 12.55 13.00
C ASP A 88 -7.28 11.77 12.77
N GLU A 89 -7.45 10.68 13.52
CA GLU A 89 -8.61 9.78 13.44
C GLU A 89 -8.96 9.36 12.00
N THR A 90 -7.94 9.09 11.18
CA THR A 90 -8.14 8.70 9.79
C THR A 90 -8.57 7.24 9.73
N ILE A 91 -9.79 6.99 9.25
CA ILE A 91 -10.39 5.66 9.11
C ILE A 91 -10.28 5.22 7.65
N ILE A 92 -9.59 4.11 7.45
CA ILE A 92 -9.31 3.53 6.14
C ILE A 92 -9.92 2.14 6.09
N ASN A 93 -10.63 1.85 5.01
CA ASN A 93 -11.16 0.52 4.74
C ASN A 93 -10.53 -0.03 3.48
N TYR A 94 -10.14 -1.30 3.52
CA TYR A 94 -9.69 -2.01 2.34
C TYR A 94 -10.26 -3.42 2.30
N LYS A 95 -10.65 -3.82 1.09
CA LYS A 95 -11.07 -5.18 0.75
C LYS A 95 -9.91 -5.91 0.09
N CYS A 96 -9.66 -7.16 0.47
CA CYS A 96 -8.58 -7.97 -0.08
C CYS A 96 -9.12 -9.19 -0.84
N SER A 97 -8.48 -9.52 -1.96
CA SER A 97 -8.84 -10.71 -2.75
C SER A 97 -8.27 -12.02 -2.19
N GLU A 98 -7.49 -11.95 -1.11
CA GLU A 98 -6.92 -13.10 -0.41
C GLU A 98 -6.81 -12.78 1.09
N PHE A 99 -6.82 -13.81 1.94
CA PHE A 99 -6.62 -13.67 3.36
C PHE A 99 -5.21 -13.16 3.71
N TYR A 100 -5.14 -12.48 4.84
CA TYR A 100 -3.85 -12.08 5.39
C TYR A 100 -3.02 -13.32 5.77
N ASN A 101 -1.78 -13.37 5.27
CA ASN A 101 -0.81 -14.40 5.59
C ASN A 101 0.51 -13.73 6.03
N PRO A 102 0.78 -13.65 7.35
CA PRO A 102 1.97 -12.98 7.88
C PRO A 102 3.29 -13.51 7.34
N LYS A 103 3.36 -14.80 6.99
CA LYS A 103 4.59 -15.44 6.46
C LYS A 103 4.89 -15.03 5.02
N SER A 104 3.87 -14.62 4.28
CA SER A 104 3.97 -14.17 2.89
C SER A 104 4.09 -12.65 2.76
N GLU A 105 3.78 -11.91 3.83
CA GLU A 105 3.85 -10.45 3.83
C GLU A 105 5.31 -9.99 3.71
N VAL A 106 5.52 -9.03 2.83
CA VAL A 106 6.79 -8.35 2.65
C VAL A 106 6.56 -6.85 2.77
N SER A 107 7.52 -6.16 3.38
CA SER A 107 7.58 -4.70 3.43
C SER A 107 8.81 -4.23 2.65
N LEU A 108 8.64 -3.34 1.68
CA LEU A 108 9.73 -2.54 1.12
C LEU A 108 9.93 -1.30 1.98
N LEU A 109 11.16 -0.81 2.01
CA LEU A 109 11.52 0.40 2.72
C LEU A 109 10.76 1.60 2.12
N TRP A 110 9.97 2.27 2.95
CA TRP A 110 9.10 3.37 2.52
C TRP A 110 9.87 4.57 1.94
N ASN A 111 11.06 4.85 2.46
CA ASN A 111 11.96 5.92 2.03
C ASN A 111 13.13 5.42 1.17
N ASP A 112 12.90 4.34 0.42
CA ASP A 112 13.88 3.84 -0.54
C ASP A 112 14.25 4.92 -1.58
N GLN A 113 15.55 5.15 -1.76
CA GLN A 113 16.07 6.22 -2.62
C GLN A 113 15.81 5.96 -4.11
N GLN A 114 15.69 4.71 -4.54
CA GLN A 114 15.41 4.37 -5.93
C GLN A 114 13.94 4.59 -6.26
N LEU A 115 13.05 4.25 -5.32
CA LEU A 115 11.62 4.50 -5.49
C LEU A 115 11.31 6.01 -5.43
N ASN A 116 12.09 6.77 -4.66
CA ASN A 116 12.06 8.24 -4.60
C ASN A 116 10.63 8.82 -4.44
N ILE A 117 9.85 8.20 -3.55
CA ILE A 117 8.46 8.60 -3.31
C ILE A 117 8.44 9.91 -2.52
N ASN A 118 7.67 10.89 -2.99
CA ASN A 118 7.54 12.19 -2.36
C ASN A 118 6.52 12.18 -1.22
N TRP A 119 6.89 11.61 -0.08
CA TRP A 119 6.03 11.59 1.09
C TRP A 119 5.89 12.99 1.71
N PRO A 120 4.66 13.50 1.97
CA PRO A 120 4.41 14.81 2.57
C PRO A 120 4.64 14.82 4.10
N VAL A 121 5.58 14.02 4.58
CA VAL A 121 5.93 13.85 5.99
C VAL A 121 7.44 13.68 6.14
N LYS A 122 8.05 14.38 7.10
CA LYS A 122 9.50 14.26 7.37
C LYS A 122 9.83 13.14 8.35
N ASN A 123 9.06 13.03 9.43
CA ASN A 123 9.26 12.07 10.51
C ASN A 123 7.98 11.27 10.74
N PRO A 124 7.66 10.27 9.89
CA PRO A 124 6.45 9.48 10.06
C PRO A 124 6.51 8.59 11.31
N ILE A 125 5.34 8.28 11.85
CA ILE A 125 5.16 7.23 12.85
C ILE A 125 5.11 5.90 12.10
N LEU A 126 6.07 5.02 12.39
CA LEU A 126 6.28 3.76 11.68
C LEU A 126 6.23 2.57 12.64
N SER A 127 5.78 1.43 12.13
CA SER A 127 5.98 0.15 12.80
C SER A 127 7.45 -0.31 12.67
N GLU A 128 7.90 -1.23 13.53
CA GLU A 128 9.22 -1.83 13.39
C GLU A 128 9.40 -2.57 12.05
N LYS A 129 8.31 -3.15 11.51
CA LYS A 129 8.32 -3.79 10.18
C LYS A 129 8.65 -2.78 9.08
N ASP A 130 8.06 -1.58 9.14
CA ASP A 130 8.22 -0.56 8.10
C ASP A 130 9.56 0.18 8.19
N LYS A 131 10.09 0.32 9.41
CA LYS A 131 11.47 0.82 9.62
C LYS A 131 12.52 -0.11 9.02
N ASN A 132 12.25 -1.42 9.02
CA ASN A 132 13.19 -2.45 8.58
C ASN A 132 12.79 -3.10 7.24
N GLY A 133 12.04 -2.37 6.40
CA GLY A 133 11.64 -2.85 5.07
C GLY A 133 12.85 -3.15 4.17
N LEU A 134 12.64 -4.02 3.18
CA LEU A 134 13.66 -4.38 2.20
C LEU A 134 13.96 -3.19 1.27
N ILE A 135 15.24 -2.96 1.00
CA ILE A 135 15.70 -2.01 -0.02
C ILE A 135 15.30 -2.56 -1.40
N PHE A 136 14.71 -1.73 -2.25
CA PHE A 136 14.16 -2.12 -3.54
C PHE A 136 15.22 -2.72 -4.48
N ASN A 137 16.43 -2.16 -4.50
CA ASN A 137 17.56 -2.71 -5.27
C ASN A 137 17.97 -4.14 -4.87
N ASN A 138 17.76 -4.52 -3.60
CA ASN A 138 18.14 -5.84 -3.09
C ASN A 138 16.95 -6.82 -3.11
N PHE A 139 15.79 -6.35 -3.53
CA PHE A 139 14.57 -7.12 -3.59
C PHE A 139 14.43 -7.80 -4.96
N SER A 140 14.18 -9.11 -4.97
CA SER A 140 13.79 -9.83 -6.18
C SER A 140 12.28 -10.02 -6.20
N SER A 141 11.62 -9.34 -7.14
CA SER A 141 10.17 -9.46 -7.26
C SER A 141 9.72 -10.88 -7.63
N PRO A 142 8.65 -11.41 -6.99
CA PRO A 142 8.03 -12.65 -7.41
C PRO A 142 7.02 -12.46 -8.56
N PHE A 143 6.82 -11.23 -9.05
CA PHE A 143 5.78 -10.84 -10.01
C PHE A 143 6.33 -10.47 -11.38
#